data_AF-A0A1I5YXG1-F1
#
_entry.id   AF-A0A1I5YXG1-F1
#
_cell.length_a   1.000
_cell.length_b   1.000
_cell.length_c   1.000
_cell.angle_alpha   90.00
_cell.angle_beta   90.00
_cell.angle_gamma   90.00
#
_symmetry.space_group_name_H-M   'P 1'
#
loop_
_entity.id
_entity.type
_entity.pdbx_description
1 polymer ?
#
loop_
_entity_poly.entity_id
_entity_poly.type
_entity_poly.pdbx_seq_one_letter_code
_entity_poly.pdbx_strand_id
1 'polypeptide(L)'
;MSTTPTPTTQAKALLADWEPAHPPLPPALRQAFLQHVAEVLGYKDSTLDSEDVRYTLGQADQLGLGWAKASGTGRATALLTEVLSQLPGVPTPTGRQLVSFSSDPNATLDMDELTLILEGLQQRVGPEWEMIFGHNDTPRQQPEVHLLVLQASDAPDQTPAA
;
A
#
# COMPACT_ATOMS: atom_id res chain seq x y z
N MET A 1 -3.51 -32.03 6.42
CA MET A 1 -4.03 -30.76 6.98
C MET A 1 -3.17 -29.65 6.42
N SER A 2 -3.68 -28.87 5.47
CA SER A 2 -2.96 -27.72 4.93
C SER A 2 -3.06 -26.59 5.95
N THR A 3 -1.97 -26.29 6.65
CA THR A 3 -1.87 -25.12 7.53
C THR A 3 -1.82 -23.87 6.68
N THR A 4 -2.77 -22.95 6.85
CA THR A 4 -2.72 -21.62 6.23
C THR A 4 -1.42 -20.92 6.65
N PRO A 5 -0.62 -20.38 5.70
CA PRO A 5 0.61 -19.68 6.04
C PRO A 5 0.34 -18.44 6.88
N THR A 6 1.23 -18.13 7.82
CA THR A 6 1.14 -16.88 8.61
C THR A 6 1.27 -15.65 7.71
N PRO A 7 0.71 -14.48 8.08
CA PRO A 7 0.83 -13.25 7.28
C PRO A 7 2.28 -12.87 6.98
N THR A 8 3.19 -13.04 7.95
CA THR A 8 4.64 -12.83 7.73
C THR A 8 5.21 -13.80 6.69
N THR A 9 4.78 -15.06 6.70
CA THR A 9 5.21 -16.04 5.69
C THR A 9 4.67 -15.66 4.31
N GLN A 10 3.43 -15.18 4.21
CA GLN A 10 2.82 -14.74 2.96
C GLN A 10 3.56 -13.52 2.38
N ALA A 11 3.80 -12.47 3.19
CA ALA A 11 4.55 -11.29 2.74
C ALA A 11 5.97 -11.64 2.25
N LYS A 12 6.65 -12.58 2.93
CA LYS A 12 7.96 -13.09 2.47
C LYS A 12 7.87 -13.83 1.14
N ALA A 13 6.85 -14.66 0.95
CA ALA A 13 6.65 -15.37 -0.31
C ALA A 13 6.38 -14.40 -1.47
N LEU A 14 5.55 -13.38 -1.24
CA LEU A 14 5.25 -12.36 -2.25
C LEU A 14 6.50 -11.61 -2.73
N LEU A 15 7.39 -11.21 -1.80
CA LEU A 15 8.67 -10.61 -2.18
C LEU A 15 9.59 -11.62 -2.86
N ALA A 16 9.67 -12.86 -2.37
CA ALA A 16 10.53 -13.89 -2.96
C ALA A 16 10.11 -14.28 -4.39
N ASP A 17 8.81 -14.18 -4.70
CA ASP A 17 8.28 -14.39 -6.05
C ASP A 17 8.63 -13.22 -6.98
N TRP A 18 8.67 -11.98 -6.47
CA TRP A 18 8.92 -10.77 -7.26
C TRP A 18 10.41 -10.45 -7.42
N GLU A 19 11.23 -10.52 -6.37
CA GLU A 19 12.66 -10.13 -6.35
C GLU A 19 13.53 -10.75 -7.47
N PRO A 20 13.36 -12.02 -7.92
CA PRO A 20 14.24 -12.62 -8.92
C PRO A 20 14.24 -11.94 -10.29
N ALA A 21 13.16 -11.23 -10.64
CA ALA A 21 13.01 -10.55 -11.93
C ALA A 21 13.32 -9.05 -11.86
N HIS A 22 13.64 -8.50 -10.68
CA HIS A 22 13.73 -7.07 -10.45
C HIS A 22 14.98 -6.71 -9.63
N PRO A 23 15.39 -5.42 -9.62
CA PRO A 23 16.47 -4.98 -8.75
C PRO A 23 16.16 -5.26 -7.27
N PRO A 24 17.18 -5.62 -6.46
CA PRO A 24 16.96 -5.87 -5.04
C PRO A 24 16.50 -4.60 -4.34
N LEU A 25 15.48 -4.73 -3.49
CA LEU A 25 14.98 -3.60 -2.71
C LEU A 25 16.04 -3.13 -1.69
N PRO A 26 16.10 -1.81 -1.42
CA PRO A 26 16.84 -1.30 -0.28
C PRO A 26 16.42 -2.01 1.02
N PRO A 27 17.35 -2.35 1.94
CA PRO A 27 17.03 -3.11 3.15
C PRO A 27 15.90 -2.52 3.99
N ALA A 28 15.85 -1.18 4.10
CA ALA A 28 14.80 -0.48 4.83
C ALA A 28 13.42 -0.67 4.18
N LEU A 29 13.32 -0.52 2.86
CA LEU A 29 12.08 -0.72 2.11
C LEU A 29 11.61 -2.17 2.19
N ARG A 30 12.55 -3.12 2.08
CA ARG A 30 12.27 -4.56 2.24
C ARG A 30 11.73 -4.88 3.62
N GLN A 31 12.33 -4.33 4.67
CA GLN A 31 11.86 -4.53 6.04
C GLN A 31 10.47 -3.92 6.24
N ALA A 32 10.25 -2.70 5.75
CA ALA A 32 8.97 -2.02 5.83
C ALA A 32 7.86 -2.80 5.09
N PHE A 33 8.16 -3.33 3.90
CA PHE A 33 7.25 -4.21 3.17
C PHE A 33 6.88 -5.43 4.02
N LEU A 34 7.87 -6.17 4.52
CA LEU A 34 7.63 -7.37 5.32
C LEU A 34 6.82 -7.10 6.59
N GLN A 35 6.98 -5.93 7.19
CA GLN A 35 6.24 -5.54 8.37
C GLN A 35 4.80 -5.15 8.04
N HIS A 36 4.62 -4.15 7.17
CA HIS A 36 3.30 -3.52 6.98
C HIS A 36 2.40 -4.32 6.03
N VAL A 37 2.94 -5.01 5.03
CA VAL A 37 2.13 -5.91 4.20
C VAL A 37 1.67 -7.12 5.02
N ALA A 38 2.51 -7.65 5.90
CA ALA A 38 2.09 -8.72 6.82
C ALA A 38 1.01 -8.25 7.80
N GLU A 39 1.03 -6.98 8.22
CA GLU A 39 -0.04 -6.39 9.03
C GLU A 39 -1.37 -6.36 8.24
N VAL A 40 -1.35 -5.87 7.00
CA VAL A 40 -2.54 -5.84 6.11
C VAL A 40 -3.13 -7.24 5.89
N LEU A 41 -2.28 -8.21 5.55
CA LEU A 41 -2.70 -9.61 5.35
C LEU A 41 -3.14 -10.31 6.65
N GLY A 42 -2.84 -9.72 7.80
CA GLY A 42 -3.18 -10.27 9.12
C GLY A 42 -4.53 -9.80 9.65
N TYR A 43 -5.14 -8.79 9.03
CA TYR A 43 -6.45 -8.30 9.44
C TYR A 43 -7.54 -9.34 9.13
N LYS A 44 -8.31 -9.70 10.15
CA LYS A 44 -9.28 -10.81 10.12
C LYS A 44 -10.38 -10.63 9.06
N ASP A 45 -10.79 -9.38 8.83
CA ASP A 45 -11.89 -9.01 7.94
C ASP A 45 -11.42 -8.03 6.85
N SER A 46 -10.13 -8.06 6.50
CA SER A 46 -9.61 -7.27 5.38
C SER A 46 -10.13 -7.80 4.06
N THR A 47 -10.57 -6.88 3.21
CA THR A 47 -10.90 -7.18 1.81
C THR A 47 -9.66 -7.44 0.96
N LEU A 48 -8.48 -7.05 1.45
CA LEU A 48 -7.20 -7.26 0.78
C LEU A 48 -6.59 -8.58 1.21
N ASP A 49 -6.11 -9.33 0.23
CA ASP A 49 -5.38 -10.58 0.44
C ASP A 49 -4.05 -10.64 -0.34
N SER A 50 -3.42 -11.82 -0.34
CA SER A 50 -2.14 -12.02 -1.01
C SER A 50 -2.21 -11.90 -2.53
N GLU A 51 -3.37 -12.17 -3.14
CA GLU A 51 -3.57 -12.03 -4.58
C GLU A 51 -3.63 -10.55 -4.97
N ASP A 52 -4.26 -9.69 -4.17
CA ASP A 52 -4.26 -8.23 -4.40
C ASP A 52 -2.84 -7.66 -4.35
N VAL A 53 -2.05 -8.07 -3.36
CA VAL A 53 -0.64 -7.65 -3.25
C VAL A 53 0.16 -8.17 -4.44
N ARG A 54 -0.01 -9.45 -4.83
CA ARG A 54 0.66 -10.04 -5.98
C ARG A 54 0.30 -9.30 -7.27
N TYR A 55 -0.98 -8.98 -7.45
CA TYR A 55 -1.49 -8.24 -8.60
C TYR A 55 -0.89 -6.83 -8.65
N THR A 56 -0.82 -6.15 -7.51
CA THR A 56 -0.17 -4.84 -7.37
C THR A 56 1.29 -4.90 -7.80
N LEU A 57 2.05 -5.88 -7.27
CA LEU A 57 3.46 -6.07 -7.60
C LEU A 57 3.67 -6.38 -9.09
N GLY A 58 2.87 -7.29 -9.66
CA GLY A 58 2.87 -7.64 -11.08
C GLY A 58 4.27 -7.77 -11.71
N GLN A 59 4.54 -6.93 -12.71
CA GLN A 59 5.84 -6.77 -13.38
C GLN A 59 6.42 -5.37 -13.12
N ALA A 60 6.09 -4.77 -11.97
CA ALA A 60 6.55 -3.43 -11.66
C ALA A 60 8.06 -3.42 -11.48
N ASP A 61 8.74 -2.45 -12.10
CA ASP A 61 10.20 -2.28 -12.00
C ASP A 61 10.61 -1.54 -10.73
N GLN A 62 9.71 -0.71 -10.21
CA GLN A 62 9.98 0.11 -9.04
C GLN A 62 8.87 -0.02 -8.00
N LEU A 63 9.26 -0.30 -6.76
CA LEU A 63 8.36 -0.32 -5.61
C LEU A 63 8.61 0.89 -4.71
N GLY A 64 7.52 1.43 -4.18
CA GLY A 64 7.49 2.41 -3.12
C GLY A 64 6.52 1.95 -2.04
N LEU A 65 6.81 2.28 -0.78
CA LEU A 65 5.92 2.01 0.33
C LEU A 65 5.84 3.26 1.20
N GLY A 66 4.63 3.72 1.46
CA GLY A 66 4.36 4.77 2.44
C GLY A 66 3.38 4.26 3.48
N TRP A 67 3.63 4.58 4.74
CA TRP A 67 2.73 4.22 5.84
C TRP A 67 2.58 5.38 6.80
N ALA A 68 1.40 5.54 7.38
CA ALA A 68 1.14 6.55 8.39
C ALA A 68 0.07 6.09 9.37
N LYS A 69 0.06 6.73 10.53
CA LYS A 69 -1.02 6.61 11.50
C LYS A 69 -1.39 7.97 12.06
N ALA A 70 -2.67 8.20 12.29
CA ALA A 70 -3.15 9.47 12.81
C ALA A 70 -4.47 9.31 13.56
N SER A 71 -4.75 10.27 14.44
CA SER A 71 -5.96 10.37 15.25
C SER A 71 -6.40 11.82 15.39
N GLY A 72 -7.66 12.02 15.79
CA GLY A 72 -8.23 13.35 16.02
C GLY A 72 -8.50 14.16 14.74
N THR A 73 -8.78 15.45 14.92
CA THR A 73 -9.13 16.36 13.84
C THR A 73 -7.97 16.55 12.87
N GLY A 74 -8.25 16.49 11.56
CA GLY A 74 -7.22 16.67 10.51
C GLY A 74 -6.37 15.42 10.24
N ARG A 75 -6.72 14.26 10.83
CA ARG A 75 -6.00 13.00 10.64
C ARG A 75 -5.90 12.60 9.16
N ALA A 76 -6.92 12.82 8.35
CA ALA A 76 -6.88 12.47 6.92
C ALA A 76 -5.76 13.21 6.16
N THR A 77 -5.64 14.52 6.38
CA THR A 77 -4.56 15.34 5.83
C THR A 77 -3.19 14.91 6.36
N ALA A 78 -3.09 14.59 7.66
CA ALA A 78 -1.86 14.11 8.26
C ALA A 78 -1.40 12.77 7.66
N LEU A 79 -2.33 11.81 7.52
CA LEU A 79 -2.08 10.51 6.88
C LEU A 79 -1.57 10.68 5.45
N LEU A 80 -2.30 11.46 4.64
CA LEU A 80 -1.93 11.69 3.25
C LEU A 80 -0.55 12.35 3.14
N THR A 81 -0.32 13.43 3.89
CA THR A 81 0.95 14.18 3.85
C THR A 81 2.14 13.29 4.21
N GLU A 82 2.01 12.51 5.29
CA GLU A 82 3.07 11.63 5.77
C GLU A 82 3.37 10.53 4.74
N VAL A 83 2.35 9.83 4.24
CA VAL A 83 2.53 8.78 3.22
C VAL A 83 3.17 9.32 1.96
N LEU A 84 2.70 10.47 1.46
CA LEU A 84 3.25 11.07 0.24
C LEU A 84 4.71 11.50 0.38
N SER A 85 5.17 11.79 1.59
CA SER A 85 6.57 12.13 1.88
C SER A 85 7.52 10.93 1.82
N GLN A 86 6.99 9.72 2.02
CA GLN A 86 7.74 8.47 2.02
C GLN A 86 7.76 7.80 0.63
N LEU A 87 6.74 8.06 -0.19
CA LEU A 87 6.65 7.49 -1.53
C LEU A 87 7.70 8.11 -2.46
N PRO A 88 8.35 7.29 -3.31
CA PRO A 88 9.25 7.80 -4.33
C PRO A 88 8.49 8.67 -5.35
N GLY A 89 9.25 9.38 -6.20
CA GLY A 89 8.67 10.03 -7.38
C GLY A 89 7.94 9.02 -8.27
N VAL A 90 7.09 9.53 -9.16
CA VAL A 90 6.29 8.74 -10.10
C VAL A 90 7.04 8.76 -11.44
N PRO A 91 7.83 7.71 -11.77
CA PRO A 91 8.67 7.72 -12.98
C PRO A 91 7.87 7.47 -14.26
N THR A 92 6.66 6.92 -14.14
CA THR A 92 5.85 6.43 -15.25
C THR A 92 4.41 6.90 -15.15
N PRO A 93 3.72 7.10 -16.29
CA PRO A 93 2.31 7.46 -16.29
C PRO A 93 1.39 6.30 -15.90
N THR A 94 1.89 5.05 -15.91
CA THR A 94 1.12 3.84 -15.54
C THR A 94 1.76 3.12 -14.35
N GLY A 95 0.91 2.43 -13.60
CA GLY A 95 1.31 1.61 -12.47
C GLY A 95 0.09 1.21 -11.65
N ARG A 96 0.36 0.59 -10.50
CA ARG A 96 -0.67 0.18 -9.54
C ARG A 96 -0.37 0.73 -8.16
N GLN A 97 -1.41 1.09 -7.44
CA GLN A 97 -1.34 1.38 -6.01
C GLN A 97 -2.29 0.49 -5.23
N LEU A 98 -1.79 -0.16 -4.19
CA LEU A 98 -2.62 -0.79 -3.17
C LEU A 98 -2.70 0.11 -1.96
N VAL A 99 -3.93 0.46 -1.58
CA VAL A 99 -4.25 1.38 -0.50
C VAL A 99 -5.04 0.62 0.55
N SER A 100 -4.49 0.52 1.76
CA SER A 100 -5.14 -0.14 2.89
C SER A 100 -5.40 0.83 4.02
N PHE A 101 -6.63 0.85 4.51
CA PHE A 101 -7.03 1.55 5.73
C PHE A 101 -7.39 0.57 6.82
N SER A 102 -6.80 0.75 8.00
CA SER A 102 -7.16 -0.01 9.19
C SER A 102 -7.53 0.95 10.31
N SER A 103 -8.81 1.00 10.65
CA SER A 103 -9.35 1.94 11.63
C SER A 103 -9.72 1.22 12.92
N ASP A 104 -9.57 1.88 14.07
CA ASP A 104 -10.31 1.46 15.26
C ASP A 104 -11.82 1.62 15.01
N PRO A 105 -12.69 0.71 15.47
CA PRO A 105 -14.14 0.84 15.31
C PRO A 105 -14.73 2.15 15.87
N ASN A 106 -14.05 2.81 16.82
CA ASN A 106 -14.45 4.09 17.38
C ASN A 106 -13.76 5.29 16.70
N ALA A 107 -12.99 5.03 15.65
CA ALA A 107 -12.20 6.02 14.92
C ALA A 107 -12.30 5.81 13.40
N THR A 108 -13.42 5.30 12.91
CA THR A 108 -13.65 5.11 11.47
C THR A 108 -13.49 6.41 10.70
N LEU A 109 -12.91 6.33 9.50
CA LEU A 109 -12.87 7.48 8.59
C LEU A 109 -14.28 7.77 8.07
N ASP A 110 -14.62 9.04 8.01
CA ASP A 110 -15.82 9.45 7.28
C ASP A 110 -15.57 9.50 5.76
N MET A 111 -16.63 9.77 5.00
CA MET A 111 -16.56 9.79 3.53
C MET A 111 -15.73 10.96 2.99
N ASP A 112 -15.72 12.10 3.67
CA ASP A 112 -14.95 13.26 3.23
C ASP A 112 -13.46 13.00 3.45
N GLU A 113 -13.10 12.39 4.59
CA GLU A 113 -11.75 11.96 4.91
C GLU A 113 -11.23 10.90 3.93
N LEU A 114 -12.05 9.89 3.62
CA LEU A 114 -11.68 8.87 2.64
C LEU A 114 -11.50 9.48 1.25
N THR A 115 -12.43 10.32 0.81
CA THR A 115 -12.35 11.00 -0.49
C THR A 115 -11.08 11.85 -0.58
N LEU A 116 -10.77 12.63 0.46
CA LEU A 116 -9.56 13.46 0.50
C LEU A 116 -8.30 12.64 0.28
N ILE A 117 -8.19 11.48 0.92
CA ILE A 117 -6.99 10.65 0.82
C ILE A 117 -6.92 9.98 -0.56
N LEU A 118 -8.02 9.37 -1.01
CA LEU A 118 -8.05 8.66 -2.29
C LEU A 118 -7.81 9.59 -3.47
N GLU A 119 -8.46 10.76 -3.50
CA GLU A 119 -8.23 11.76 -4.54
C GLU A 119 -6.80 12.32 -4.48
N GLY A 120 -6.27 12.57 -3.28
CA GLY A 120 -4.89 13.04 -3.12
C GLY A 120 -3.84 12.03 -3.62
N LEU A 121 -4.06 10.73 -3.36
CA LEU A 121 -3.23 9.66 -3.90
C LEU A 121 -3.34 9.57 -5.43
N GLN A 122 -4.56 9.58 -5.97
CA GLN A 122 -4.78 9.52 -7.42
C GLN A 122 -4.22 10.75 -8.15
N GLN A 123 -4.38 11.95 -7.59
CA GLN A 123 -3.83 13.19 -8.17
C GLN A 123 -2.31 13.16 -8.28
N ARG A 124 -1.62 12.47 -7.35
CA ARG A 124 -0.17 12.33 -7.40
C ARG A 124 0.29 11.49 -8.59
N VAL A 125 -0.41 10.40 -8.89
CA VAL A 125 0.04 9.41 -9.89
C VAL A 125 -0.62 9.59 -11.27
N GLY A 126 -1.80 10.21 -11.32
CA GLY A 126 -2.56 10.42 -12.55
C GLY A 126 -3.61 9.33 -12.80
N PRO A 127 -4.55 9.54 -13.74
CA PRO A 127 -5.74 8.70 -13.93
C PRO A 127 -5.46 7.32 -14.52
N GLU A 128 -4.32 7.11 -15.16
CA GLU A 128 -3.94 5.83 -15.77
C GLU A 128 -3.39 4.82 -14.76
N TRP A 129 -3.21 5.23 -13.50
CA TRP A 129 -2.82 4.36 -12.41
C TRP A 129 -4.04 3.66 -11.83
N GLU A 130 -3.93 2.35 -11.71
CA GLU A 130 -4.95 1.53 -11.08
C GLU A 130 -4.82 1.57 -9.56
N MET A 131 -5.94 1.74 -8.86
CA MET A 131 -5.99 1.74 -7.40
C MET A 131 -6.79 0.54 -6.89
N ILE A 132 -6.13 -0.28 -6.09
CA ILE A 132 -6.72 -1.41 -5.36
C ILE A 132 -6.91 -0.93 -3.92
N PHE A 133 -8.16 -0.89 -3.47
CA PHE A 133 -8.51 -0.33 -2.17
C PHE A 133 -9.07 -1.40 -1.26
N GLY A 134 -8.64 -1.36 0.01
CA GLY A 134 -9.28 -2.09 1.07
C GLY A 134 -9.35 -1.32 2.36
N HIS A 135 -10.38 -1.64 3.14
CA HIS A 135 -10.54 -1.13 4.47
C HIS A 135 -10.83 -2.29 5.43
N ASN A 136 -10.47 -2.09 6.68
CA ASN A 136 -10.82 -3.01 7.74
C ASN A 136 -10.96 -2.24 9.07
N ASP A 137 -11.81 -2.79 9.93
CA ASP A 137 -11.92 -2.34 11.31
C ASP A 137 -11.10 -3.29 12.19
N THR A 138 -10.21 -2.74 13.00
CA THR A 138 -9.35 -3.51 13.90
C THR A 138 -9.28 -2.80 15.23
N PRO A 139 -9.78 -3.42 16.32
CA PRO A 139 -9.69 -2.83 17.66
C PRO A 139 -8.23 -2.54 18.03
N ARG A 140 -7.97 -1.32 18.47
CA ARG A 140 -6.64 -0.84 18.88
C ARG A 140 -6.68 -0.30 20.30
N GLN A 141 -5.49 -0.14 20.88
CA GLN A 141 -5.36 0.45 22.22
C GLN A 141 -5.71 1.95 22.22
N GLN A 142 -5.60 2.62 21.06
CA GLN A 142 -5.95 4.02 20.88
C GLN A 142 -6.83 4.16 19.63
N PRO A 143 -7.80 5.10 19.62
CA PRO A 143 -8.63 5.39 18.47
C PRO A 143 -7.79 6.10 17.39
N GLU A 144 -7.19 5.33 16.49
CA GLU A 144 -6.37 5.80 15.38
C GLU A 144 -6.68 5.06 14.09
N VAL A 145 -6.28 5.68 12.97
CA VAL A 145 -6.37 5.11 11.62
C VAL A 145 -4.96 4.88 11.12
N HIS A 146 -4.73 3.71 10.53
CA HIS A 146 -3.48 3.35 9.86
C HIS A 146 -3.73 3.33 8.36
N LEU A 147 -2.84 3.98 7.60
CA LEU A 147 -2.83 3.99 6.15
C LEU A 147 -1.54 3.32 5.66
N LEU A 148 -1.68 2.38 4.74
CA LEU A 148 -0.58 1.83 3.96
C LEU A 148 -0.84 2.10 2.47
N VAL A 149 0.19 2.56 1.76
CA VAL A 149 0.20 2.66 0.30
C VAL A 149 1.41 1.91 -0.24
N LEU A 150 1.16 0.87 -1.02
CA LEU A 150 2.16 0.20 -1.85
C LEU A 150 2.03 0.76 -3.27
N GLN A 151 3.10 1.39 -3.77
CA GLN A 151 3.17 1.92 -5.12
C GLN A 151 4.07 1.02 -5.96
N ALA A 152 3.54 0.53 -7.08
CA ALA A 152 4.25 -0.35 -8.01
C ALA A 152 4.20 0.30 -9.41
N SER A 153 5.34 0.83 -9.85
CA SER A 153 5.46 1.56 -11.12
C SER A 153 5.95 0.59 -12.19
N ASP A 154 5.32 0.60 -13.36
CA ASP A 154 5.81 -0.17 -14.50
C ASP A 154 7.17 0.36 -14.98
N ALA A 155 7.82 -0.40 -15.87
CA ALA A 155 8.99 0.08 -16.59
C ALA A 155 8.64 1.40 -17.32
N PRO A 156 9.52 2.43 -17.30
CA PRO A 156 9.33 3.57 -18.18
C PRO A 156 9.27 3.09 -19.63
N ASP A 157 8.21 3.51 -20.32
CA ASP A 157 7.95 3.15 -21.70
C ASP A 157 9.20 3.48 -22.55
N GLN A 158 9.94 2.43 -22.96
CA GLN A 158 11.05 2.58 -23.88
C GLN A 158 10.51 2.69 -25.30
N THR A 159 9.67 3.69 -25.56
CA THR A 159 9.35 4.06 -26.94
C THR A 159 10.62 4.72 -27.52
N PRO A 160 11.32 4.10 -28.48
CA PRO A 160 12.42 4.78 -29.15
C PRO A 160 11.83 6.00 -29.86
N ALA A 161 12.37 7.18 -29.57
CA ALA A 161 12.06 8.38 -30.34
C ALA A 161 12.36 8.08 -31.82
N ALA A 162 11.33 8.14 -32.65
CA ALA A 162 11.42 7.97 -34.10
C ALA A 162 12.21 9.11 -34.75
#